data_AF-A0A2E6GYX7-F1
#
_entry.id   AF-A0A2E6GYX7-F1
#
_cell.length_a   1.000
_cell.length_b   1.000
_cell.length_c   1.000
_cell.angle_alpha   90.00
_cell.angle_beta   90.00
_cell.angle_gamma   90.00
#
_symmetry.space_group_name_H-M   'P 1'
#
loop_
_entity.id
_entity.type
_entity.pdbx_description
1 polymer ?
#
loop_
_entity_poly.entity_id
_entity_poly.type
_entity_poly.pdbx_seq_one_letter_code
_entity_poly.pdbx_strand_id
1 'polypeptide(L)'
;MPKTLLEVFGGKENEMGYYKQLEVELTDDDGHAERLKINRNNRRRGKVYENRAAQIVGGRRNLDKSRPHTDVENAFSVYEIKSTQQSTPKWLEGATRQLELAAAESEKAAGGVIKVYTKGAKARFFLIKEIFEGEGNMYHEGNEQSEPA
;
A
#
# COMPACT_ATOMS: atom_id res chain seq x y z
N MET A 1 22.00 -39.38 5.77
CA MET A 1 21.36 -38.52 6.78
C MET A 1 21.40 -37.09 6.26
N PRO A 2 20.29 -36.33 6.25
CA PRO A 2 20.33 -34.97 5.74
C PRO A 2 21.08 -34.08 6.74
N LYS A 3 22.09 -33.36 6.24
CA LYS A 3 22.85 -32.40 7.06
C LYS A 3 22.01 -31.15 7.31
N THR A 4 22.09 -30.62 8.52
CA THR A 4 21.40 -29.38 8.89
C THR A 4 22.07 -28.17 8.24
N LEU A 5 21.31 -27.11 7.98
CA LEU A 5 21.79 -25.86 7.34
C LEU A 5 22.99 -25.21 8.06
N LEU A 6 23.19 -25.52 9.36
CA LEU A 6 24.33 -25.06 10.14
C LEU A 6 25.66 -25.61 9.62
N GLU A 7 25.68 -26.87 9.15
CA GLU A 7 26.90 -27.53 8.67
C GLU A 7 27.34 -27.06 7.28
N VAL A 8 26.42 -26.49 6.49
CA VAL A 8 26.71 -26.02 5.12
C VAL A 8 27.25 -24.58 5.12
N PHE A 9 26.84 -23.75 6.10
CA PHE A 9 27.11 -22.32 6.08
C PHE A 9 28.01 -21.79 7.21
N GLY A 10 28.63 -22.67 8.01
CA GLY A 10 29.68 -22.27 8.96
C GLY A 10 29.24 -21.18 9.95
N GLY A 11 28.02 -21.27 10.46
CA GLY A 11 27.50 -20.29 11.41
C GLY A 11 28.08 -20.51 12.81
N LYS A 12 28.82 -19.53 13.35
CA LYS A 12 29.02 -19.43 14.80
C LYS A 12 27.74 -18.87 15.43
N GLU A 13 27.18 -19.61 16.37
CA GLU A 13 26.10 -19.13 17.24
C GLU A 13 26.59 -17.93 18.05
N ASN A 14 25.82 -16.84 18.05
CA ASN A 14 25.91 -15.80 19.06
C ASN A 14 24.54 -15.68 19.75
N GLU A 15 24.57 -15.61 21.08
CA GLU A 15 23.49 -15.77 22.08
C GLU A 15 22.30 -14.79 22.05
N MET A 16 21.98 -14.14 20.94
CA MET A 16 20.83 -13.22 20.86
C MET A 16 20.05 -13.49 19.58
N GLY A 17 18.93 -14.22 19.74
CA GLY A 17 18.03 -14.76 18.71
C GLY A 17 17.34 -13.74 17.80
N TYR A 18 18.12 -12.96 17.05
CA TYR A 18 17.66 -12.14 15.94
C TYR A 18 18.43 -12.54 14.69
N TYR A 19 17.73 -13.17 13.74
CA TYR A 19 18.24 -13.35 12.39
C TYR A 19 18.44 -11.97 11.75
N LYS A 20 19.64 -11.40 11.91
CA LYS A 20 20.11 -10.31 11.07
C LYS A 20 20.13 -10.90 9.66
N GLN A 21 19.21 -10.46 8.79
CA GLN A 21 19.26 -10.77 7.37
C GLN A 21 20.67 -10.44 6.90
N LEU A 22 21.49 -11.47 6.68
CA LEU A 22 22.76 -11.33 5.99
C LEU A 22 22.41 -10.74 4.63
N GLU A 23 22.80 -9.49 4.40
CA GLU A 23 22.90 -8.93 3.07
C GLU A 23 24.01 -9.71 2.36
N VAL A 24 23.64 -10.82 1.73
CA VAL A 24 24.53 -11.53 0.83
C VAL A 24 24.63 -10.68 -0.43
N GLU A 25 25.77 -10.01 -0.61
CA GLU A 25 26.17 -9.47 -1.91
C GLU A 25 26.43 -10.65 -2.86
N LEU A 26 25.37 -11.13 -3.52
CA LEU A 26 25.48 -12.00 -4.69
C LEU A 26 25.48 -11.11 -5.93
N THR A 27 26.68 -10.76 -6.38
CA THR A 27 26.92 -10.24 -7.72
C THR A 27 27.11 -11.41 -8.67
N ASP A 28 26.10 -11.69 -9.49
CA ASP A 28 26.23 -12.59 -10.63
C ASP A 28 25.88 -11.83 -11.93
N ASP A 29 26.65 -12.12 -12.98
CA ASP A 29 26.85 -11.37 -14.23
C ASP A 29 25.64 -11.27 -15.19
N ASP A 30 24.44 -11.76 -14.83
CA ASP A 30 23.39 -12.06 -15.83
C ASP A 30 22.07 -11.27 -15.69
N GLY A 31 22.10 -10.05 -15.14
CA GLY A 31 20.92 -9.15 -15.11
C GLY A 31 19.98 -9.30 -13.91
N HIS A 32 20.31 -10.16 -12.94
CA HIS A 32 19.54 -10.31 -11.69
C HIS A 32 19.77 -9.13 -10.72
N ALA A 33 20.98 -8.59 -10.65
CA ALA A 33 21.32 -7.43 -9.81
C ALA A 33 20.63 -6.15 -10.30
N GLU A 34 20.45 -5.98 -11.61
CA GLU A 34 19.77 -4.83 -12.20
C GLU A 34 18.27 -4.83 -11.85
N ARG A 35 17.61 -5.99 -11.92
CA ARG A 35 16.20 -6.15 -11.51
C ARG A 35 15.97 -5.80 -10.04
N LEU A 36 16.89 -6.21 -9.16
CA LEU A 36 16.82 -5.85 -7.73
C LEU A 36 16.94 -4.34 -7.51
N LYS A 37 17.85 -3.68 -8.24
CA LYS A 37 18.00 -2.21 -8.21
C LYS A 37 16.73 -1.50 -8.71
N ILE A 38 16.15 -1.95 -9.83
CA ILE A 38 14.89 -1.40 -10.38
C ILE A 38 13.74 -1.55 -9.37
N ASN A 39 13.59 -2.73 -8.77
CA ASN A 39 12.56 -2.99 -7.77
C ASN A 39 12.72 -2.11 -6.53
N ARG A 40 13.95 -1.91 -6.06
CA ARG A 40 14.26 -1.00 -4.94
C ARG A 40 13.87 0.45 -5.27
N ASN A 41 14.20 0.91 -6.47
CA ASN A 41 13.86 2.25 -6.95
C ASN A 41 12.33 2.45 -7.08
N ASN A 42 11.63 1.45 -7.60
CA ASN A 42 10.17 1.47 -7.71
C ASN A 42 9.51 1.53 -6.33
N ARG A 43 9.97 0.74 -5.36
CA ARG A 43 9.50 0.80 -3.97
C ARG A 43 9.74 2.17 -3.33
N ARG A 44 10.92 2.76 -3.55
CA ARG A 44 11.23 4.11 -3.04
C ARG A 44 10.28 5.16 -3.62
N ARG A 45 9.99 5.08 -4.93
CA ARG A 45 9.04 5.98 -5.60
C ARG A 45 7.61 5.80 -5.09
N GLY A 46 7.15 4.55 -4.91
CA GLY A 46 5.84 4.23 -4.33
C GLY A 46 5.63 4.95 -2.99
N LYS A 47 6.59 4.79 -2.07
CA LYS A 47 6.57 5.47 -0.76
C LYS A 47 6.43 6.99 -0.85
N VAL A 48 7.09 7.62 -1.82
CA VAL A 48 6.99 9.08 -2.01
C VAL A 48 5.58 9.47 -2.45
N TYR A 49 4.98 8.69 -3.34
CA TYR A 49 3.62 8.95 -3.82
C TYR A 49 2.56 8.66 -2.78
N GLU A 50 2.71 7.59 -2.00
CA GLU A 50 1.84 7.28 -0.86
C GLU A 50 1.89 8.41 0.18
N ASN A 51 3.07 8.94 0.51
CA ASN A 51 3.21 10.08 1.42
C ASN A 51 2.52 11.35 0.88
N ARG A 52 2.66 11.64 -0.42
CA ARG A 52 1.98 12.79 -1.05
C ARG A 52 0.47 12.59 -1.08
N ALA A 53 0.01 11.38 -1.37
CA ALA A 53 -1.40 11.03 -1.35
C ALA A 53 -1.99 11.23 0.05
N ALA A 54 -1.30 10.74 1.08
CA ALA A 54 -1.68 10.96 2.48
C ALA A 54 -1.84 12.45 2.82
N GLN A 55 -0.90 13.31 2.39
CA GLN A 55 -1.02 14.76 2.58
C GLN A 55 -2.26 15.34 1.88
N ILE A 56 -2.57 14.89 0.66
CA ILE A 56 -3.72 15.38 -0.13
C ILE A 56 -5.05 14.99 0.51
N VAL A 57 -5.18 13.74 0.99
CA VAL A 57 -6.43 13.21 1.56
C VAL A 57 -6.57 13.44 3.06
N GLY A 58 -5.64 14.19 3.67
CA GLY A 58 -5.62 14.45 5.11
C GLY A 58 -5.41 13.18 5.95
N GLY A 59 -4.63 12.24 5.45
CA GLY A 59 -4.41 10.92 6.03
C GLY A 59 -2.96 10.60 6.38
N ARG A 60 -2.71 9.32 6.61
CA ARG A 60 -1.39 8.73 6.88
C ARG A 60 -1.20 7.49 6.02
N ARG A 61 0.06 7.15 5.76
CA ARG A 61 0.43 5.90 5.09
C ARG A 61 0.28 4.73 6.04
N ASN A 62 -0.27 3.62 5.58
CA ASN A 62 -0.21 2.38 6.36
C ASN A 62 1.22 1.82 6.32
N LEU A 63 1.82 1.65 7.49
CA LEU A 63 3.15 1.05 7.64
C LEU A 63 3.07 -0.41 8.06
N ASP A 64 1.90 -0.83 8.55
CA ASP A 64 1.65 -2.16 9.03
C ASP A 64 1.26 -3.07 7.87
N LYS A 65 2.23 -3.85 7.42
CA LYS A 65 2.05 -4.83 6.35
C LYS A 65 1.29 -6.08 6.79
N SER A 66 1.01 -6.23 8.09
CA SER A 66 0.16 -7.32 8.58
C SER A 66 -1.31 -7.05 8.31
N ARG A 67 -1.70 -5.79 8.09
CA ARG A 67 -3.01 -5.38 7.60
C ARG A 67 -3.00 -5.39 6.06
N PRO A 68 -3.73 -6.31 5.42
CA PRO A 68 -3.80 -6.36 3.97
C PRO A 68 -4.29 -5.04 3.35
N HIS A 69 -3.74 -4.70 2.17
CA HIS A 69 -4.42 -3.92 1.13
C HIS A 69 -4.79 -2.44 1.38
N THR A 70 -4.22 -1.79 2.40
CA THR A 70 -4.32 -0.33 2.56
C THR A 70 -2.98 0.33 2.33
N ASP A 71 -2.91 1.28 1.39
CA ASP A 71 -1.72 2.12 1.20
C ASP A 71 -1.80 3.39 2.07
N VAL A 72 -2.97 4.05 2.07
CA VAL A 72 -3.22 5.31 2.78
C VAL A 72 -4.60 5.27 3.44
N GLU A 73 -4.71 5.85 4.64
CA GLU A 73 -5.98 5.96 5.36
C GLU A 73 -6.08 7.32 6.08
N ASN A 74 -7.31 7.81 6.28
CA ASN A 74 -7.61 8.85 7.25
C ASN A 74 -8.59 8.31 8.30
N ALA A 75 -9.24 9.19 9.08
CA ALA A 75 -10.18 8.77 10.12
C ALA A 75 -11.38 7.99 9.56
N PHE A 76 -11.84 8.33 8.36
CA PHE A 76 -13.13 7.88 7.82
C PHE A 76 -13.00 6.93 6.63
N SER A 77 -11.86 6.95 5.94
CA SER A 77 -11.71 6.29 4.65
C SER A 77 -10.32 5.71 4.45
N VAL A 78 -10.27 4.69 3.60
CA VAL A 78 -9.05 4.07 3.09
C VAL A 78 -8.88 4.35 1.60
N TYR A 79 -7.65 4.30 1.10
CA TYR A 79 -7.31 4.57 -0.28
C TYR A 79 -6.21 3.61 -0.76
N GLU A 80 -6.35 3.19 -2.01
CA GLU A 80 -5.36 2.35 -2.72
C GLU A 80 -4.60 3.20 -3.73
N ILE A 81 -3.26 3.11 -3.77
CA ILE A 81 -2.41 3.97 -4.60
C ILE A 81 -1.73 3.15 -5.71
N LYS A 82 -2.04 3.45 -6.98
CA LYS A 82 -1.38 2.83 -8.14
C LYS A 82 -0.60 3.85 -8.97
N SER A 83 0.74 3.75 -8.92
CA SER A 83 1.62 4.50 -9.83
C SER A 83 1.85 3.72 -11.12
N THR A 84 1.14 4.06 -12.19
CA THR A 84 1.23 3.36 -13.47
C THR A 84 1.11 4.30 -14.67
N GLN A 85 1.74 3.90 -15.78
CA GLN A 85 1.59 4.55 -17.09
C GLN A 85 0.52 3.86 -17.95
N GLN A 86 0.01 2.70 -17.52
CA GLN A 86 -1.01 1.95 -18.24
C GLN A 86 -2.36 2.69 -18.28
N SER A 87 -3.15 2.39 -19.31
CA SER A 87 -4.55 2.80 -19.40
C SER A 87 -5.33 2.27 -18.20
N THR A 88 -6.25 3.07 -17.67
CA THR A 88 -6.98 2.79 -16.42
C THR A 88 -7.74 1.45 -16.37
N PRO A 89 -8.42 0.94 -17.41
CA PRO A 89 -9.35 -0.18 -17.22
C PRO A 89 -8.68 -1.50 -16.79
N LYS A 90 -7.43 -1.77 -17.18
CA LYS A 90 -6.82 -3.11 -16.98
C LYS A 90 -6.42 -3.45 -15.55
N TRP A 91 -6.17 -2.45 -14.71
CA TRP A 91 -5.65 -2.64 -13.35
C TRP A 91 -6.61 -2.12 -12.28
N LEU A 92 -7.63 -1.36 -12.67
CA LEU A 92 -8.54 -0.70 -11.75
C LEU A 92 -9.36 -1.72 -10.95
N GLU A 93 -9.94 -2.74 -11.60
CA GLU A 93 -10.75 -3.77 -10.93
C GLU A 93 -10.00 -4.45 -9.76
N GLY A 94 -8.74 -4.86 -10.00
CA GLY A 94 -7.92 -5.45 -8.93
C GLY A 94 -7.60 -4.48 -7.81
N ALA A 95 -7.42 -3.19 -8.12
CA ALA A 95 -7.18 -2.15 -7.12
C ALA A 95 -8.46 -1.81 -6.33
N THR A 96 -9.63 -1.78 -6.98
CA THR A 96 -10.92 -1.59 -6.32
C THR A 96 -11.21 -2.75 -5.37
N ARG A 97 -11.00 -4.00 -5.79
CA ARG A 97 -11.16 -5.16 -4.90
C ARG A 97 -10.25 -5.10 -3.68
N GLN A 98 -8.99 -4.66 -3.85
CA GLN A 98 -8.07 -4.44 -2.73
C GLN A 98 -8.58 -3.37 -1.76
N LEU A 99 -9.05 -2.26 -2.32
CA LEU A 99 -9.62 -1.14 -1.55
C LEU A 99 -10.85 -1.55 -0.74
N GLU A 100 -11.77 -2.33 -1.32
CA GLU A 100 -12.97 -2.82 -0.64
C GLU A 100 -12.64 -3.74 0.53
N LEU A 101 -11.70 -4.66 0.34
CA LEU A 101 -11.22 -5.53 1.42
C LEU A 101 -10.63 -4.70 2.56
N ALA A 102 -9.77 -3.75 2.22
CA ALA A 102 -9.17 -2.81 3.15
C ALA A 102 -10.20 -1.98 3.93
N ALA A 103 -11.25 -1.54 3.25
CA ALA A 103 -12.34 -0.76 3.83
C ALA A 103 -13.12 -1.59 4.85
N ALA A 104 -13.48 -2.83 4.49
CA ALA A 104 -14.16 -3.77 5.35
C ALA A 104 -13.34 -4.12 6.60
N GLU A 105 -12.05 -4.46 6.45
CA GLU A 105 -11.16 -4.81 7.56
C GLU A 105 -10.86 -3.63 8.50
N SER A 106 -10.97 -2.40 7.98
CA SER A 106 -10.70 -1.19 8.75
C SER A 106 -11.94 -0.53 9.32
N GLU A 107 -13.13 -1.09 9.07
CA GLU A 107 -14.42 -0.48 9.40
C GLU A 107 -14.52 0.98 8.91
N LYS A 108 -14.04 1.22 7.68
CA LYS A 108 -13.97 2.55 7.04
C LYS A 108 -14.61 2.53 5.66
N ALA A 109 -14.89 3.71 5.12
CA ALA A 109 -15.38 3.84 3.75
C ALA A 109 -14.26 3.60 2.71
N ALA A 110 -14.63 3.01 1.57
CA ALA A 110 -13.78 2.98 0.39
C ALA A 110 -13.67 4.41 -0.19
N GLY A 111 -12.56 5.09 0.10
CA GLY A 111 -12.33 6.48 -0.31
C GLY A 111 -12.06 6.64 -1.81
N GLY A 112 -11.54 5.59 -2.44
CA GLY A 112 -11.28 5.51 -3.87
C GLY A 112 -9.86 5.02 -4.19
N VAL A 113 -9.63 4.72 -5.45
CA VAL A 113 -8.33 4.34 -5.99
C VAL A 113 -7.66 5.59 -6.55
N ILE A 114 -6.43 5.84 -6.14
CA ILE A 114 -5.63 6.96 -6.59
C ILE A 114 -4.66 6.47 -7.66
N LYS A 115 -4.84 6.96 -8.88
CA LYS A 115 -3.84 6.79 -9.95
C LYS A 115 -2.80 7.90 -9.87
N VAL A 116 -1.54 7.50 -9.78
CA VAL A 116 -0.41 8.40 -10.00
C VAL A 116 0.14 8.19 -11.39
N TYR A 117 -0.22 9.09 -12.31
CA TYR A 117 0.26 9.06 -13.68
C TYR A 117 1.66 9.68 -13.76
N THR A 118 2.64 8.88 -14.19
CA THR A 118 4.07 9.22 -14.12
C THR A 118 4.75 9.40 -15.49
N LYS A 119 3.98 9.62 -16.57
CA LYS A 119 4.57 9.92 -17.88
C LYS A 119 4.85 11.43 -18.02
N GLY A 120 6.08 11.77 -18.42
CA GLY A 120 6.55 13.14 -18.61
C GLY A 120 7.30 13.70 -17.38
N ALA A 121 7.55 15.02 -17.37
CA ALA A 121 8.35 15.68 -16.33
C ALA A 121 7.64 15.82 -14.97
N LYS A 122 6.33 15.63 -14.91
CA LYS A 122 5.51 15.82 -13.69
C LYS A 122 4.61 14.61 -13.45
N ALA A 123 4.50 14.21 -12.18
CA ALA A 123 3.50 13.25 -11.73
C ALA A 123 2.14 13.94 -11.57
N ARG A 124 1.06 13.27 -11.98
CA ARG A 124 -0.33 13.75 -11.83
C ARG A 124 -1.14 12.76 -11.01
N PHE A 125 -2.05 13.29 -10.20
CA PHE A 125 -2.90 12.53 -9.30
C PHE A 125 -4.32 12.52 -9.84
N PHE A 126 -4.94 11.34 -9.90
CA PHE A 126 -6.35 11.18 -10.26
C PHE A 126 -7.01 10.32 -9.19
N LEU A 127 -7.99 10.88 -8.48
CA LEU A 127 -8.87 10.11 -7.62
C LEU A 127 -9.94 9.47 -8.50
N ILE A 128 -10.06 8.15 -8.42
CA ILE A 128 -11.09 7.35 -9.09
C ILE A 128 -11.96 6.79 -7.97
N LYS A 129 -13.23 7.18 -7.97
CA LYS A 129 -14.22 6.73 -7.00
C LYS A 129 -15.42 6.21 -7.75
N GLU A 130 -15.91 5.04 -7.37
CA GLU A 130 -17.17 4.53 -7.90
C GLU A 130 -18.32 5.36 -7.34
N ILE A 131 -19.24 5.73 -8.24
CA ILE A 131 -20.48 6.41 -7.87
C ILE A 131 -21.52 5.29 -7.79
N PHE A 132 -22.04 5.06 -6.58
CA PHE A 132 -23.17 4.17 -6.41
C PHE A 132 -24.44 4.97 -6.72
N GLU A 133 -25.14 4.63 -7.80
CA GLU A 133 -26.49 5.12 -8.07
C GLU A 133 -27.47 4.32 -7.21
N GLY A 134 -27.59 4.74 -5.95
CA GLY A 134 -28.57 4.24 -4.98
C GLY A 134 -28.90 5.37 -4.00
N GLU A 135 -30.18 5.56 -3.72
CA GLU A 135 -30.75 6.72 -3.01
C GLU A 135 -29.90 7.16 -1.81
N GLY A 136 -29.50 8.43 -1.82
CA GLY A 136 -28.54 8.99 -0.90
C GLY A 136 -28.95 8.83 0.57
N ASN A 137 -28.24 7.96 1.28
CA ASN A 137 -28.06 8.08 2.71
C ASN A 137 -26.60 8.41 2.98
N MET A 138 -26.27 9.70 2.87
CA MET A 138 -25.12 10.23 3.61
C MET A 138 -25.45 10.06 5.09
N TYR A 139 -24.77 9.13 5.74
CA TYR A 139 -24.77 9.02 7.19
C TYR A 139 -24.35 10.37 7.80
N HIS A 140 -25.33 11.13 8.29
CA HIS A 140 -25.14 12.14 9.32
C HIS A 140 -25.68 11.54 10.62
N GLU A 141 -24.82 10.82 11.34
CA GLU A 141 -25.05 10.57 12.77
C GLU A 141 -24.52 11.76 13.56
N GLY A 142 -25.38 12.32 14.43
CA GLY A 142 -25.09 13.40 15.38
C GLY A 142 -25.84 14.69 15.05
N ASN A 143 -26.84 15.16 15.81
CA ASN A 143 -27.23 14.91 17.19
C ASN A 143 -28.75 15.03 17.32
N GLU A 144 -29.40 14.04 17.93
CA GLU A 144 -30.64 14.28 18.66
C GLU A 144 -30.31 15.18 19.87
N GLN A 145 -30.62 16.47 19.77
CA GLN A 145 -30.89 17.24 20.97
C GLN A 145 -32.34 17.00 21.35
N SER A 146 -32.53 16.08 22.30
CA SER A 146 -33.74 15.99 23.08
C SER A 146 -33.96 17.30 23.83
N GLU A 147 -35.09 17.96 23.58
CA GLU A 147 -35.61 19.02 24.43
C GLU A 147 -36.01 18.41 25.79
N PRO A 148 -35.67 19.04 26.93
CA PRO A 148 -36.36 18.76 28.17
C PRO A 148 -37.58 19.67 28.33
N ALA A 149 -38.74 19.02 28.47
CA ALA A 149 -39.98 19.34 29.20
C ALA A 149 -40.42 20.81 29.39
#